data_AF-X1TJ78-F1
#
_entry.id   AF-X1TJ78-F1
#
_cell.length_a   1.000
_cell.length_b   1.000
_cell.length_c   1.000
_cell.angle_alpha   90.00
_cell.angle_beta   90.00
_cell.angle_gamma   90.00
#
_symmetry.space_group_name_H-M   'P 1'
#
loop_
_entity.id
_entity.type
_entity.pdbx_description
1 polymer ?
#
loop_
_entity_poly.entity_id
_entity_poly.type
_entity_poly.pdbx_seq_one_letter_code
_entity_poly.pdbx_strand_id
1 'polypeptide(L)'
;GKFGQKGENWSKIGECPDERDREELVFNMNGRRVTKLRYLLGELFIMTGHGECFDSFPAIAAHVTAYARMYLWSLMQQAGYGNYFYCDTDSLIVNEDGLCKLDELITPSKLGGLKIEQEATHLWVRGLKDYVFGNKSVLKGKSVSTKTFATTALS
;
A
#
# COMPACT_ATOMS: atom_id res chain seq x y z
N GLY A 1 0.42 15.69 -0.28
CA GLY A 1 0.26 14.84 0.92
C GLY A 1 -0.45 13.55 0.53
N LYS A 2 -0.11 12.43 1.15
CA LYS A 2 -0.93 11.21 1.05
C LYS A 2 -2.13 11.41 1.97
N PHE A 3 -3.36 11.17 1.51
CA PHE A 3 -4.63 11.49 2.20
C PHE A 3 -4.86 10.86 3.60
N GLY A 4 -3.88 10.15 4.15
CA GLY A 4 -3.86 9.63 5.53
C GLY A 4 -2.45 9.63 6.15
N GLN A 5 -1.58 10.55 5.72
CA GLN A 5 -0.24 10.69 6.28
C GLN A 5 -0.30 11.39 7.63
N LYS A 6 0.42 10.83 8.62
CA LYS A 6 0.66 11.53 9.89
C LYS A 6 1.49 12.78 9.63
N GLY A 7 1.00 13.92 10.08
CA GLY A 7 1.72 15.18 10.10
C GLY A 7 2.51 15.33 11.40
N GLU A 8 3.56 16.14 11.34
CA GLU A 8 4.20 16.68 12.54
C GLU A 8 3.48 17.99 12.89
N ASN A 9 3.10 18.14 14.16
CA ASN A 9 2.54 19.37 14.67
C ASN A 9 3.68 20.26 15.16
N TRP A 10 3.70 21.50 14.69
CA TRP A 10 4.72 22.49 15.00
C TRP A 10 4.08 23.69 15.70
N SER A 11 4.73 24.20 16.74
CA SER A 11 4.30 25.42 17.44
C SER A 11 5.43 26.44 17.40
N LYS A 12 5.13 27.68 16.99
CA LYS A 12 6.09 28.78 17.02
C LYS A 12 6.47 29.08 18.47
N ILE A 13 7.77 29.10 18.76
CA ILE A 13 8.31 29.40 20.09
C ILE A 13 9.17 30.66 20.10
N GLY A 14 9.51 31.22 18.93
CA GLY A 14 10.27 32.47 18.85
C GLY A 14 10.58 32.90 17.43
N GLU A 15 11.37 33.96 17.35
CA GLU A 15 11.90 34.53 16.10
C GLU A 15 13.43 34.44 16.14
N CYS A 16 14.02 34.07 15.01
CA CYS A 16 15.44 33.88 14.82
C CYS A 16 15.85 34.34 13.39
N PRO A 17 15.71 35.64 13.07
CA PRO A 17 15.82 36.17 11.70
C PRO A 17 17.20 35.95 11.04
N ASP A 18 18.25 35.78 11.83
CA ASP A 18 19.63 35.62 11.35
C ASP A 18 20.08 34.16 11.25
N GLU A 19 19.20 33.21 11.58
CA GLU A 19 19.50 31.79 11.54
C GLU A 19 19.12 31.15 10.20
N ARG A 20 19.95 30.23 9.73
CA ARG A 20 19.65 29.46 8.51
C ARG A 20 18.56 28.43 8.76
N ASP A 21 17.74 28.21 7.73
CA ASP A 21 16.73 27.14 7.72
C ASP A 21 17.38 25.77 7.98
N ARG A 22 16.94 25.10 9.04
CA ARG A 22 17.44 23.77 9.45
C ARG A 22 16.51 23.09 10.43
N GLU A 23 16.71 21.79 10.63
CA GLU A 23 16.08 21.01 11.68
C GLU A 23 17.13 20.44 12.63
N GLU A 24 16.83 20.48 13.93
CA GLU A 24 17.71 19.95 14.98
C GLU A 24 16.95 18.95 15.86
N LEU A 25 17.59 17.82 16.16
CA LEU A 25 17.10 16.84 17.14
C LEU A 25 17.59 17.24 18.53
N VAL A 26 16.64 17.46 19.43
CA VAL A 26 16.89 17.87 20.82
C VAL A 26 16.59 16.70 21.75
N PHE A 27 17.59 16.32 22.54
CA PHE A 27 17.49 15.29 23.55
C PHE A 27 17.28 15.95 24.92
N ASN A 28 16.14 15.71 25.56
CA ASN A 28 15.92 16.22 26.91
C ASN A 28 16.61 15.30 27.93
N MET A 29 17.59 15.84 28.66
CA MET A 29 18.42 15.06 29.60
C MET A 29 17.62 14.51 30.80
N ASN A 30 16.45 15.10 31.10
CA ASN A 30 15.59 14.72 32.22
C ASN A 30 14.30 13.98 31.79
N GLY A 31 14.02 13.84 30.49
CA GLY A 31 12.77 13.30 29.99
C GLY A 31 13.00 12.37 28.80
N ARG A 32 12.35 11.20 28.80
CA ARG A 32 12.47 10.12 27.79
C ARG A 32 11.98 10.48 26.38
N ARG A 33 11.98 11.76 25.99
CA ARG A 33 11.43 12.26 24.73
C ARG A 33 12.47 13.04 23.94
N VAL A 34 12.68 12.61 22.71
CA VAL A 34 13.39 13.34 21.67
C VAL A 34 12.39 14.26 20.99
N THR A 35 12.71 15.55 20.87
CA THR A 35 11.89 16.56 20.20
C THR A 35 12.70 17.19 19.07
N LYS A 36 12.04 17.80 18.08
CA LYS A 36 12.71 18.53 17.00
C LYS A 36 12.49 20.04 17.13
N LEU A 37 13.51 20.82 16.79
CA LEU A 37 13.41 22.25 16.50
C LEU A 37 13.51 22.45 14.99
N ARG A 38 12.73 23.39 14.46
CA ARG A 38 12.79 23.81 13.05
C ARG A 38 12.96 25.32 13.00
N TYR A 39 14.02 25.73 12.32
CA TYR A 39 14.28 27.11 11.94
C TYR A 39 13.79 27.26 10.50
N LEU A 40 12.88 28.19 10.26
CA LEU A 40 12.32 28.40 8.93
C LEU A 40 11.93 29.87 8.77
N LEU A 41 12.46 30.53 7.75
CA LEU A 41 12.13 31.92 7.40
C LEU A 41 12.32 32.92 8.55
N GLY A 42 13.35 32.71 9.37
CA GLY A 42 13.62 33.57 10.51
C GLY A 42 12.68 33.34 11.71
N GLU A 43 11.93 32.25 11.73
CA GLU A 43 11.08 31.83 12.85
C GLU A 43 11.54 30.49 13.43
N LEU A 44 11.32 30.30 14.73
CA LEU A 44 11.68 29.09 15.46
C LEU A 44 10.43 28.32 15.90
N PHE A 45 10.38 27.04 15.54
CA PHE A 45 9.29 26.13 15.85
C PHE A 45 9.77 24.93 16.66
N ILE A 46 8.94 24.44 17.59
CA ILE A 46 9.13 23.18 18.30
C ILE A 46 8.09 22.14 17.83
N MET A 47 8.53 20.90 17.63
CA MET A 47 7.61 19.79 17.33
C MET A 47 6.88 19.39 18.62
N THR A 48 5.57 19.61 18.65
CA THR A 48 4.73 19.34 19.84
C THR A 48 4.09 17.96 19.80
N GLY A 49 4.09 17.29 18.65
CA GLY A 49 3.62 15.92 18.52
C GLY A 49 3.43 15.46 17.08
N HIS A 50 2.83 14.29 16.94
CA HIS A 50 2.37 13.75 15.66
C HIS A 50 0.85 13.72 15.66
N GLY A 51 0.23 14.22 14.59
CA GLY A 51 -1.21 14.26 14.41
C GLY A 51 -1.61 13.86 13.00
N GLU A 52 -2.88 14.02 12.69
CA GLU A 52 -3.35 14.02 11.31
C GLU A 52 -2.82 15.29 10.61
N CYS A 53 -2.33 15.15 9.39
CA CYS A 53 -1.93 16.31 8.59
C CYS A 53 -3.16 17.22 8.36
N PHE A 54 -2.97 18.53 8.33
CA PHE A 54 -4.07 19.48 8.13
C PHE A 54 -4.87 19.20 6.84
N ASP A 55 -4.18 18.83 5.76
CA ASP A 55 -4.79 18.45 4.48
C ASP A 55 -5.10 16.94 4.37
N SER A 56 -5.06 16.20 5.48
CA SER A 56 -5.48 14.79 5.45
C SER A 56 -6.99 14.72 5.38
N PHE A 57 -7.50 13.94 4.42
CA PHE A 57 -8.92 13.68 4.30
C PHE A 57 -9.13 12.16 4.15
N PRO A 58 -9.06 11.42 5.26
CA PRO A 58 -9.14 9.95 5.25
C PRO A 58 -10.44 9.43 4.61
N ALA A 59 -11.52 10.20 4.66
CA ALA A 59 -12.81 9.82 4.08
C ALA A 59 -12.75 9.64 2.55
N ILE A 60 -12.01 10.49 1.82
CA ILE A 60 -11.80 10.31 0.37
C ILE A 60 -11.01 9.03 0.11
N ALA A 61 -9.92 8.81 0.84
CA ALA A 61 -9.10 7.61 0.69
C ALA A 61 -9.89 6.32 0.99
N ALA A 62 -10.70 6.34 2.05
CA ALA A 62 -11.60 5.25 2.41
C ALA A 62 -12.64 5.00 1.33
N HIS A 63 -13.26 6.06 0.78
CA HIS A 63 -14.26 5.95 -0.28
C HIS A 63 -13.68 5.33 -1.55
N VAL A 64 -12.50 5.81 -2.01
CA VAL A 64 -11.81 5.26 -3.18
C VAL A 64 -11.45 3.78 -2.96
N THR A 65 -10.97 3.43 -1.77
CA THR A 65 -10.60 2.04 -1.44
C THR A 65 -11.84 1.13 -1.37
N ALA A 66 -12.94 1.61 -0.81
CA ALA A 66 -14.20 0.87 -0.75
C ALA A 66 -14.76 0.63 -2.16
N TYR A 67 -14.75 1.65 -3.01
CA TYR A 67 -15.17 1.54 -4.40
C TYR A 67 -14.34 0.50 -5.16
N ALA A 68 -13.01 0.56 -5.07
CA ALA A 68 -12.13 -0.42 -5.71
C ALA A 68 -12.41 -1.87 -5.25
N ARG A 69 -12.69 -2.06 -3.95
CA ARG A 69 -13.05 -3.38 -3.40
C ARG A 69 -14.39 -3.89 -3.92
N MET A 70 -15.39 -3.01 -4.05
CA MET A 70 -16.69 -3.37 -4.63
C MET A 70 -16.58 -3.67 -6.12
N TYR A 71 -15.72 -2.96 -6.84
CA TYR A 71 -15.44 -3.26 -8.23
C TYR A 71 -14.79 -4.64 -8.38
N LEU A 72 -13.74 -4.95 -7.62
CA LEU A 72 -13.13 -6.30 -7.59
C LEU A 72 -14.16 -7.40 -7.29
N TRP A 73 -15.04 -7.16 -6.31
CA TRP A 73 -16.12 -8.10 -6.01
C TRP A 73 -17.06 -8.32 -7.20
N SER A 74 -17.44 -7.26 -7.91
CA SER A 74 -18.26 -7.38 -9.12
C SER A 74 -17.59 -8.21 -10.22
N LEU A 75 -16.27 -8.07 -10.40
CA LEU A 75 -15.48 -8.89 -11.33
C LEU A 75 -15.48 -10.36 -10.92
N MET A 76 -15.34 -10.66 -9.63
CA MET A 76 -15.42 -12.04 -9.12
C MET A 76 -16.80 -12.65 -9.37
N GLN A 77 -17.88 -11.88 -9.19
CA GLN A 77 -19.23 -12.33 -9.50
C GLN A 77 -19.42 -12.59 -11.00
N GLN A 78 -18.88 -11.74 -11.87
CA GLN A 78 -18.94 -11.91 -13.32
C GLN A 78 -18.11 -13.11 -13.82
N ALA A 79 -16.90 -13.30 -13.29
CA ALA A 79 -16.08 -14.49 -13.57
C ALA A 79 -16.81 -15.78 -13.12
N GLY A 80 -17.59 -15.69 -12.05
CA GLY A 80 -18.36 -16.78 -11.48
C GLY A 80 -17.56 -17.59 -10.45
N TYR A 81 -18.29 -18.23 -9.55
CA TYR A 81 -17.69 -19.05 -8.50
C TYR A 81 -16.87 -20.21 -9.08
N GLY A 82 -15.68 -20.45 -8.54
CA GLY A 82 -14.75 -21.48 -9.02
C GLY A 82 -13.82 -21.05 -10.16
N ASN A 83 -14.06 -19.88 -10.76
CA ASN A 83 -13.26 -19.38 -11.88
C ASN A 83 -12.20 -18.34 -11.49
N TYR A 84 -12.11 -17.98 -10.21
CA TYR A 84 -11.08 -17.12 -9.66
C TYR A 84 -10.30 -17.86 -8.56
N PHE A 85 -8.99 -17.66 -8.52
CA PHE A 85 -8.11 -18.37 -7.61
C PHE A 85 -7.48 -17.47 -6.55
N TYR A 86 -7.25 -16.20 -6.88
CA TYR A 86 -6.59 -15.25 -5.99
C TYR A 86 -6.93 -13.82 -6.35
N CYS A 87 -7.01 -12.93 -5.37
CA CYS A 87 -7.12 -11.49 -5.57
C CYS A 87 -6.12 -10.74 -4.68
N ASP A 88 -5.54 -9.66 -5.21
CA ASP A 88 -4.81 -8.65 -4.45
C ASP A 88 -5.38 -7.29 -4.82
N THR A 89 -5.26 -6.29 -3.94
CA THR A 89 -5.60 -4.86 -4.07
C THR A 89 -6.29 -4.36 -5.36
N ASP A 90 -5.70 -4.61 -6.53
CA ASP A 90 -6.13 -4.18 -7.86
C ASP A 90 -6.01 -5.28 -8.95
N SER A 91 -5.85 -6.55 -8.58
CA SER A 91 -5.65 -7.68 -9.50
C SER A 91 -6.43 -8.94 -9.11
N LEU A 92 -6.82 -9.71 -10.11
CA LEU A 92 -7.57 -10.96 -9.98
C LEU A 92 -6.93 -12.03 -10.86
N ILE A 93 -6.66 -13.22 -10.30
CA ILE A 93 -6.18 -14.37 -11.04
C ILE A 93 -7.37 -15.30 -11.30
N VAL A 94 -7.63 -15.59 -12.57
CA VAL A 94 -8.75 -16.40 -13.06
C VAL A 94 -8.28 -17.54 -13.94
N ASN A 95 -9.14 -18.53 -14.16
CA ASN A 95 -8.97 -19.52 -15.23
C ASN A 95 -9.45 -18.96 -16.59
N GLU A 96 -9.33 -19.77 -17.64
CA GLU A 96 -9.77 -19.42 -19.00
C GLU A 96 -11.28 -19.11 -19.06
N ASP A 97 -12.12 -19.90 -18.38
CA ASP A 97 -13.58 -19.65 -18.33
C ASP A 97 -13.93 -18.31 -17.68
N GLY A 98 -13.22 -17.95 -16.60
CA GLY A 98 -13.36 -16.66 -15.93
C GLY A 98 -12.87 -15.51 -16.79
N LEU A 99 -11.76 -15.70 -17.52
CA LEU A 99 -11.23 -14.72 -18.45
C LEU A 99 -12.21 -14.44 -19.59
N CYS A 100 -12.80 -15.48 -20.19
CA CYS A 100 -13.79 -15.37 -21.25
C CYS A 100 -15.02 -14.57 -20.80
N LYS A 101 -15.48 -14.75 -19.56
CA LYS A 101 -16.61 -13.98 -18.99
C LYS A 101 -16.27 -12.51 -18.72
N LEU A 102 -14.99 -12.17 -18.61
CA LEU A 102 -14.49 -10.82 -18.37
C LEU A 102 -14.04 -10.12 -19.66
N ASP A 103 -14.10 -10.79 -20.81
CA ASP A 103 -13.54 -10.32 -22.09
C ASP A 103 -13.99 -8.91 -22.47
N GLU A 104 -15.29 -8.61 -22.29
CA GLU A 104 -15.87 -7.29 -22.58
C GLU A 104 -15.26 -6.14 -21.76
N LEU A 105 -14.66 -6.45 -20.61
CA LEU A 105 -14.02 -5.47 -19.73
C LEU A 105 -12.52 -5.33 -20.01
N ILE A 106 -11.94 -6.20 -20.84
CA ILE A 106 -10.51 -6.17 -21.20
C ILE A 106 -10.31 -5.13 -22.31
N THR A 107 -9.96 -3.91 -21.89
CA THR A 107 -9.76 -2.79 -22.80
C THR A 107 -8.42 -2.11 -22.49
N PRO A 108 -7.37 -2.35 -23.28
CA PRO A 108 -6.01 -1.85 -22.99
C PRO A 108 -5.88 -0.33 -22.94
N SER A 109 -6.77 0.41 -23.63
CA SER A 109 -6.67 1.85 -23.87
C SER A 109 -7.71 2.68 -23.11
N LYS A 110 -8.64 2.06 -22.37
CA LYS A 110 -9.72 2.76 -21.68
C LYS A 110 -9.41 2.88 -20.19
N LEU A 111 -9.62 4.09 -19.65
CA LEU A 111 -9.54 4.32 -18.21
C LEU A 111 -10.55 3.42 -17.48
N GLY A 112 -10.08 2.65 -16.50
CA GLY A 112 -10.91 1.68 -15.75
C GLY A 112 -11.08 0.32 -16.42
N GLY A 113 -10.49 0.11 -17.59
CA GLY A 113 -10.43 -1.19 -18.26
C GLY A 113 -9.52 -2.19 -17.57
N LEU A 114 -9.80 -3.47 -17.78
CA LEU A 114 -8.90 -4.55 -17.38
C LEU A 114 -7.79 -4.76 -18.42
N LYS A 115 -6.65 -5.23 -17.93
CA LYS A 115 -5.51 -5.64 -18.74
C LYS A 115 -5.04 -7.01 -18.29
N ILE A 116 -4.69 -7.86 -19.26
CA ILE A 116 -4.01 -9.12 -18.99
C ILE A 116 -2.54 -8.81 -18.70
N GLU A 117 -2.12 -9.02 -17.45
CA GLU A 117 -0.73 -8.80 -17.02
C GLU A 117 0.17 -9.99 -17.34
N GLN A 118 -0.33 -11.21 -17.18
CA GLN A 118 0.44 -12.44 -17.37
C GLN A 118 -0.49 -13.65 -17.52
N GLU A 119 -0.05 -14.65 -18.29
CA GLU A 119 -0.67 -15.97 -18.38
C GLU A 119 0.30 -17.04 -17.85
N ALA A 120 -0.24 -18.11 -17.26
CA ALA A 120 0.55 -19.22 -16.75
C ALA A 120 -0.29 -20.50 -16.69
N THR A 121 0.37 -21.64 -16.84
CA THR A 121 -0.26 -22.97 -16.78
C THR A 121 -0.41 -23.52 -15.36
N HIS A 122 0.24 -22.89 -14.38
CA HIS A 122 0.21 -23.34 -12.98
C HIS A 122 0.31 -22.19 -11.98
N LEU A 123 -0.47 -22.31 -10.91
CA LEU A 123 -0.55 -21.37 -9.78
C LEU A 123 -0.44 -22.15 -8.46
N TRP A 124 0.46 -21.71 -7.58
CA TRP A 124 0.62 -22.25 -6.23
C TRP A 124 0.42 -21.13 -5.22
N VAL A 125 -0.71 -21.12 -4.51
CA VAL A 125 -1.03 -20.11 -3.48
C VAL A 125 -0.78 -20.70 -2.10
N ARG A 126 0.14 -20.10 -1.33
CA ARG A 126 0.42 -20.45 0.07
C ARG A 126 -0.24 -19.49 1.05
N GLY A 127 -0.62 -18.30 0.60
CA GLY A 127 -1.34 -17.32 1.39
C GLY A 127 -1.27 -15.91 0.79
N LEU A 128 -1.62 -14.92 1.61
CA LEU A 128 -1.58 -13.51 1.23
C LEU A 128 -0.17 -13.11 0.82
N LYS A 129 -0.04 -12.65 -0.44
CA LYS A 129 1.23 -12.21 -1.05
C LYS A 129 2.34 -13.27 -0.96
N ASP A 130 1.95 -14.54 -0.99
CA ASP A 130 2.83 -15.71 -0.97
C ASP A 130 2.31 -16.73 -1.99
N TYR A 131 2.71 -16.56 -3.25
CA TYR A 131 2.28 -17.43 -4.35
C TYR A 131 3.31 -17.51 -5.47
N VAL A 132 3.21 -18.57 -6.28
CA VAL A 132 3.99 -18.75 -7.52
C VAL A 132 3.01 -18.82 -8.68
N PHE A 133 3.18 -17.95 -9.67
CA PHE A 133 2.37 -17.90 -10.88
C PHE A 133 3.27 -18.10 -12.10
N GLY A 134 3.23 -19.29 -12.71
CA GLY A 134 4.21 -19.68 -13.72
C GLY A 134 5.62 -19.67 -13.13
N ASN A 135 6.50 -18.87 -13.73
CA ASN A 135 7.88 -18.65 -13.26
C ASN A 135 8.02 -17.48 -12.28
N LYS A 136 6.93 -16.75 -12.01
CA LYS A 136 6.95 -15.57 -11.14
C LYS A 136 6.64 -15.97 -9.70
N SER A 137 7.58 -15.74 -8.79
CA SER A 137 7.37 -15.91 -7.35
C SER A 137 7.08 -14.57 -6.69
N VAL A 138 6.01 -14.50 -5.91
CA VAL A 138 5.63 -13.33 -5.11
C VAL A 138 5.68 -13.73 -3.64
N LEU A 139 6.58 -13.08 -2.90
CA LEU A 139 6.71 -13.20 -1.45
C LEU A 139 6.86 -11.80 -0.84
N LYS A 140 5.86 -11.36 -0.08
CA LYS A 140 5.88 -10.06 0.61
C LYS A 140 5.42 -10.24 2.06
N GLY A 141 6.12 -9.61 3.00
CA GLY A 141 5.73 -9.61 4.42
C GLY A 141 6.32 -10.73 5.29
N LYS A 142 7.19 -11.58 4.74
CA LYS A 142 8.07 -12.46 5.53
C LYS A 142 9.52 -12.08 5.25
N SER A 143 10.33 -11.94 6.29
CA SER A 143 11.79 -11.84 6.15
C SER A 143 12.30 -13.13 5.48
N VAL A 144 13.22 -12.99 4.52
CA VAL A 144 13.86 -14.08 3.76
C VAL A 144 14.83 -14.87 4.68
N SER A 145 14.32 -15.40 5.79
CA SER A 145 15.07 -16.26 6.72
C SER A 145 14.33 -17.56 7.04
N THR A 146 13.17 -17.80 6.44
CA THR A 146 12.44 -19.07 6.63
C THR A 146 12.99 -20.10 5.65
N LYS A 147 13.74 -21.08 6.16
CA LYS A 147 14.20 -22.23 5.39
C LYS A 147 12.99 -23.04 4.93
N THR A 148 12.70 -23.04 3.63
CA THR A 148 11.69 -23.90 3.01
C THR A 148 12.21 -25.34 3.01
N PHE A 149 11.58 -26.21 3.80
CA PHE A 149 11.73 -27.66 3.64
C PHE A 149 10.72 -28.11 2.59
N ALA A 150 11.19 -28.51 1.41
CA ALA A 150 10.36 -29.13 0.39
C ALA A 150 10.23 -30.63 0.70
N THR A 151 9.01 -31.09 0.97
CA THR A 151 8.70 -32.53 1.01
C THR A 151 8.23 -32.93 -0.39
N THR A 152 9.08 -33.64 -1.12
CA THR A 152 8.70 -34.29 -2.38
C THR A 152 7.83 -35.50 -2.03
N ALA A 153 6.52 -35.43 -2.27
CA ALA A 153 5.68 -36.62 -2.30
C ALA A 153 5.83 -37.26 -3.70
N LEU A 154 6.54 -38.39 -3.75
CA LEU A 154 6.51 -39.29 -4.91
C LEU A 154 5.22 -40.11 -4.86
N SER A 155 4.55 -40.22 -6.00
CA SER A 155 3.69 -41.35 -6.37
C SER A 155 3.95 -41.68 -7.81
#